data_AF-A0A1G1M7T1-F1
#
_entry.id   AF-A0A1G1M7T1-F1
#
_cell.length_a   1.000
_cell.length_b   1.000
_cell.length_c   1.000
_cell.angle_alpha   90.00
_cell.angle_beta   90.00
_cell.angle_gamma   90.00
#
_symmetry.space_group_name_H-M   'P 1'
#
loop_
_entity.id
_entity.type
_entity.pdbx_description
1 polymer ?
#
loop_
_entity_poly.entity_id
_entity_poly.type
_entity_poly.pdbx_seq_one_letter_code
_entity_poly.pdbx_strand_id
1 'polypeptide(L)'
;MDWKIFLATLSAIFFAELADKTQLVGITMAAKTGKPLSVFLGSIAGYALVTLISVVLGTLLAKYVKPEFIRYGGATAFVVIGMLMFFNKL
;
A
#
# COMPACT_ATOMS: atom_id res chain seq x y z
N MET A 1 24.26 -4.43 -9.10
CA MET A 1 22.99 -4.66 -8.39
C MET A 1 23.30 -5.55 -7.20
N ASP A 2 23.19 -5.01 -5.99
CA ASP A 2 23.41 -5.79 -4.76
C ASP A 2 22.30 -6.84 -4.61
N TRP A 3 22.59 -8.06 -5.07
CA TRP A 3 21.64 -9.20 -5.04
C TRP A 3 21.09 -9.47 -3.64
N LYS A 4 21.89 -9.14 -2.61
CA LYS A 4 21.48 -9.18 -1.19
C LYS A 4 20.35 -8.21 -0.88
N ILE A 5 20.42 -6.98 -1.38
CA ILE A 5 19.37 -5.96 -1.16
C ILE A 5 18.10 -6.37 -1.91
N PHE A 6 18.24 -6.87 -3.14
CA PHE A 6 17.10 -7.36 -3.92
C PHE A 6 16.35 -8.49 -3.18
N LEU A 7 17.05 -9.54 -2.75
CA LEU A 7 16.44 -10.66 -2.03
C LEU A 7 15.86 -10.24 -0.68
N ALA A 8 16.54 -9.37 0.08
CA ALA A 8 16.05 -8.87 1.35
C ALA A 8 14.75 -8.06 1.18
N THR A 9 14.72 -7.18 0.18
CA THR A 9 13.56 -6.31 -0.08
C THR A 9 12.40 -7.13 -0.64
N LEU A 10 12.67 -8.05 -1.57
CA LEU A 10 11.68 -8.97 -2.13
C LEU A 10 11.04 -9.80 -1.02
N SER A 11 11.85 -10.46 -0.18
CA SER A 11 11.33 -11.31 0.90
C SER A 11 10.54 -10.50 1.93
N ALA A 12 11.05 -9.36 2.38
CA ALA A 12 10.36 -8.51 3.35
C ALA A 12 8.97 -8.06 2.85
N ILE A 13 8.91 -7.54 1.61
CA ILE A 13 7.65 -7.08 1.02
C ILE A 13 6.73 -8.26 0.72
N PHE A 14 7.27 -9.35 0.16
CA PHE A 14 6.48 -10.54 -0.17
C PHE A 14 5.79 -11.12 1.06
N PHE A 15 6.50 -11.28 2.18
CA PHE A 15 5.90 -11.76 3.43
C PHE A 15 4.95 -10.74 4.07
N ALA A 16 5.23 -9.43 3.96
CA ALA A 16 4.33 -8.40 4.46
C ALA A 16 2.98 -8.37 3.70
N GLU A 17 3.01 -8.63 2.38
CA GLU A 17 1.83 -8.55 1.50
C GLU A 17 1.07 -9.89 1.37
N LEU A 18 1.71 -11.03 1.68
CA LEU A 18 1.18 -12.40 1.45
C LEU A 18 -0.10 -12.76 2.22
N ALA A 19 -0.47 -11.99 3.23
CA ALA A 19 -1.62 -12.27 4.08
C ALA A 19 -2.55 -11.04 4.20
N ASP A 20 -2.53 -10.15 3.22
CA ASP A 20 -3.33 -8.94 3.27
C ASP A 20 -4.78 -9.17 2.79
N LYS A 21 -5.71 -8.43 3.39
CA LYS A 21 -7.15 -8.47 3.08
C LYS A 21 -7.41 -8.14 1.61
N THR A 22 -6.54 -7.36 0.97
CA THR A 22 -6.62 -7.04 -0.46
C THR A 22 -6.55 -8.29 -1.35
N GLN A 23 -5.74 -9.29 -1.00
CA GLN A 23 -5.64 -10.55 -1.75
C GLN A 23 -6.94 -11.37 -1.65
N LEU A 24 -7.53 -11.44 -0.46
CA LEU A 24 -8.81 -12.11 -0.24
C LEU A 24 -9.95 -11.43 -1.01
N VAL A 25 -9.96 -10.09 -1.08
CA VAL A 25 -10.90 -9.32 -1.90
C VAL A 25 -10.71 -9.65 -3.38
N GLY A 26 -9.48 -9.72 -3.87
CA GLY A 26 -9.16 -10.09 -5.25
C GLY A 26 -9.68 -11.49 -5.62
N ILE A 27 -9.41 -12.49 -4.78
CA ILE A 27 -9.88 -13.87 -4.99
C ILE A 27 -11.41 -13.93 -4.96
N THR A 28 -12.04 -13.24 -4.01
CA THR A 28 -13.51 -13.22 -3.88
C THR A 28 -14.17 -12.56 -5.08
N MET A 29 -13.62 -11.44 -5.57
CA MET A 29 -14.10 -10.75 -6.77
C MET A 29 -13.90 -11.61 -8.02
N ALA A 30 -12.75 -12.28 -8.15
CA ALA A 30 -12.50 -13.20 -9.26
C ALA A 30 -13.50 -14.38 -9.26
N ALA A 31 -13.74 -14.97 -8.08
CA ALA A 31 -14.70 -16.06 -7.90
C ALA A 31 -16.14 -15.62 -8.19
N LYS A 32 -16.55 -14.44 -7.73
CA LYS A 32 -17.91 -13.91 -7.94
C LYS A 32 -18.19 -13.52 -9.39
N THR A 33 -17.21 -12.97 -10.09
CA THR A 33 -17.39 -12.44 -11.46
C THR A 33 -17.13 -13.51 -12.53
N GLY A 34 -16.48 -14.63 -12.18
CA GLY A 34 -16.06 -15.68 -13.12
C GLY A 34 -15.03 -15.21 -14.16
N LYS A 35 -14.47 -14.01 -14.02
CA LYS A 35 -13.57 -13.35 -14.97
C LYS A 35 -12.25 -12.96 -14.28
N PRO A 36 -11.37 -13.93 -13.96
CA PRO A 36 -10.15 -13.66 -13.19
C PRO A 36 -9.21 -12.67 -13.88
N LEU A 37 -9.08 -12.73 -15.20
CA LEU A 37 -8.23 -11.81 -15.97
C LEU A 37 -8.70 -10.35 -15.88
N SER A 38 -10.01 -10.11 -15.89
CA SER A 38 -10.54 -8.75 -15.78
C SER A 38 -10.33 -8.16 -14.39
N VAL A 39 -10.44 -8.98 -13.35
CA VAL A 39 -10.15 -8.57 -11.97
C VAL A 39 -8.66 -8.30 -11.80
N PHE A 40 -7.79 -9.15 -12.36
CA PHE A 40 -6.34 -8.95 -12.33
C PHE A 40 -5.92 -7.64 -12.99
N LEU A 41 -6.36 -7.40 -14.23
CA LEU A 41 -6.05 -6.17 -14.95
C LEU A 41 -6.65 -4.93 -14.27
N GLY A 42 -7.86 -5.04 -13.72
CA GLY A 42 -8.49 -3.97 -12.96
C GLY A 42 -7.72 -3.61 -11.69
N SER A 43 -7.28 -4.62 -10.93
CA SER A 43 -6.47 -4.42 -9.72
C SER A 43 -5.12 -3.79 -10.03
N ILE A 44 -4.44 -4.24 -11.10
CA ILE A 44 -3.17 -3.63 -11.53
C ILE A 44 -3.38 -2.17 -11.94
N ALA A 45 -4.39 -1.90 -12.78
CA ALA A 45 -4.68 -0.55 -13.24
C ALA A 45 -5.03 0.37 -12.06
N GLY A 46 -5.87 -0.11 -11.13
CA GLY A 46 -6.22 0.63 -9.92
C GLY A 46 -5.00 0.94 -9.05
N TYR A 47 -4.15 -0.06 -8.81
CA TYR A 47 -2.94 0.11 -8.01
C TYR A 47 -1.95 1.07 -8.66
N ALA A 48 -1.76 0.96 -9.99
CA ALA A 48 -0.92 1.86 -10.76
C ALA A 48 -1.42 3.31 -10.69
N LEU A 49 -2.73 3.52 -10.81
CA LEU A 49 -3.34 4.85 -10.71
C LEU A 49 -3.18 5.46 -9.33
N VAL A 50 -3.48 4.70 -8.27
CA VAL A 50 -3.32 5.17 -6.88
C VAL A 50 -1.85 5.50 -6.60
N THR A 51 -0.93 4.66 -7.05
CA THR A 51 0.52 4.91 -6.91
C THR A 51 0.93 6.19 -7.64
N LEU A 52 0.48 6.37 -8.89
CA LEU A 52 0.81 7.55 -9.68
C LEU A 52 0.29 8.83 -9.03
N ILE A 53 -0.97 8.83 -8.57
CA ILE A 53 -1.56 9.95 -7.83
C ILE A 53 -0.75 10.24 -6.56
N SER A 54 -0.42 9.19 -5.79
CA SER A 54 0.33 9.32 -4.54
C SER A 54 1.72 9.91 -4.75
N VAL A 55 2.43 9.48 -5.79
CA VAL A 55 3.77 9.99 -6.13
C VAL A 55 3.70 11.44 -6.61
N VAL A 56 2.73 11.78 -7.48
CA VAL A 56 2.56 13.16 -7.96
C VAL A 56 2.23 14.09 -6.80
N LEU A 57 1.25 13.74 -5.97
CA LEU A 57 0.88 14.54 -4.81
C LEU A 57 2.03 14.65 -3.80
N GLY A 58 2.70 13.53 -3.51
CA GLY A 58 3.85 13.50 -2.60
C GLY A 58 4.99 14.39 -3.09
N THR A 59 5.29 14.37 -4.39
CA THR A 59 6.35 15.19 -4.99
C THR A 59 5.98 16.67 -5.00
N LEU A 60 4.72 17.01 -5.26
CA LEU A 60 4.24 18.39 -5.20
C LEU A 60 4.30 18.92 -3.76
N LEU A 61 3.80 18.15 -2.79
CA LEU A 61 3.84 18.53 -1.38
C LEU A 61 5.27 18.66 -0.86
N ALA A 62 6.19 17.79 -1.29
CA ALA A 62 7.60 17.86 -0.90
C ALA A 62 8.31 19.15 -1.36
N LYS A 63 7.79 19.86 -2.37
CA LYS A 63 8.32 21.18 -2.78
C LYS A 63 7.94 22.31 -1.84
N TYR A 64 6.81 22.20 -1.14
CA TYR A 64 6.28 23.25 -0.28
C TYR A 64 6.43 22.94 1.21
N VAL A 65 6.56 21.65 1.56
CA VAL A 65 6.56 21.17 2.95
C VAL A 65 7.92 20.59 3.28
N LYS A 66 8.53 21.04 4.39
CA LYS A 66 9.79 20.47 4.87
C LYS A 66 9.61 18.96 5.16
N PRO A 67 10.62 18.12 4.85
CA PRO A 67 10.54 16.66 5.06
C PRO A 67 10.16 16.25 6.48
N GLU A 68 10.53 17.07 7.47
CA GLU A 68 10.24 16.87 8.88
C GLU A 68 8.74 16.81 9.17
N PHE A 69 7.93 17.69 8.57
CA PHE A 69 6.47 17.68 8.79
C PHE A 69 5.81 16.45 8.17
N ILE A 70 6.29 16.00 7.01
CA ILE A 70 5.79 14.77 6.38
C ILE A 70 6.11 13.56 7.27
N ARG A 71 7.33 13.52 7.83
CA ARG A 71 7.77 12.45 8.72
C ARG A 71 6.96 12.42 10.02
N TYR A 72 6.82 13.56 10.71
CA TYR A 72 6.06 13.63 11.96
C TYR A 72 4.57 13.42 11.74
N GLY A 73 4.02 13.92 10.63
CA GLY A 73 2.62 13.69 10.25
C GLY A 73 2.34 12.20 10.02
N GLY A 74 3.19 11.52 9.25
CA GLY A 74 3.08 10.08 9.02
C GLY A 74 3.20 9.26 10.31
N ALA A 75 4.21 9.57 11.14
CA ALA A 75 4.40 8.88 12.43
C ALA A 75 3.18 9.07 13.36
N THR A 76 2.64 10.29 13.45
CA THR A 76 1.48 10.59 14.27
C THR A 76 0.24 9.84 13.75
N ALA A 77 0.02 9.82 12.43
CA ALA A 77 -1.08 9.09 11.83
C ALA A 77 -1.01 7.59 12.14
N PHE A 78 0.19 6.98 12.03
CA PHE A 78 0.40 5.57 12.38
C PHE A 78 0.12 5.28 13.85
N VAL A 79 0.57 6.14 14.77
CA VAL A 79 0.30 5.98 16.21
C VAL A 79 -1.20 6.12 16.50
N VAL A 80 -1.87 7.09 15.91
CA VAL A 80 -3.32 7.30 16.09
C VAL A 80 -4.11 6.12 15.55
N ILE A 81 -3.82 5.63 14.35
CA ILE A 81 -4.47 4.45 13.77
C ILE A 81 -4.23 3.22 14.65
N GLY A 82 -2.99 3.00 15.08
CA GLY A 82 -2.65 1.88 15.97
C GLY A 82 -3.40 1.94 17.31
N MET A 83 -3.54 3.14 17.89
CA MET A 83 -4.29 3.34 19.12
C MET A 83 -5.80 3.12 18.92
N LEU A 84 -6.38 3.61 17.83
CA LEU A 84 -7.79 3.38 17.49
C LEU A 84 -8.10 1.89 17.30
N MET A 85 -7.19 1.16 16.64
CA MET A 85 -7.29 -0.29 16.46
C MET A 85 -7.16 -1.03 17.80
N PHE A 86 -6.27 -0.57 18.69
CA PHE A 86 -6.12 -1.14 20.04
C PHE A 86 -7.39 -0.99 20.89
N PHE A 87 -8.07 0.15 20.79
CA PHE A 87 -9.35 0.38 21.48
C PHE A 87 -10.56 -0.20 20.73
N ASN A 88 -10.34 -1.00 19.68
CA ASN A 88 -11.37 -1.64 18.87
C ASN A 88 -12.43 -0.65 18.35
N LYS A 89 -12.02 0.61 18.12
CA LYS A 89 -12.83 1.66 17.47
C LYS A 89 -12.70 1.63 15.95
N LEU A 90 -11.83 0.76 15.43
CA LEU A 90 -11.61 0.36 14.05
C LEU A 90 -11.45 -1.17 14.03
#